data_AF-A0A255T2Q9-F1
#
_entry.id   AF-A0A255T2Q9-F1
#
_cell.length_a   1.000
_cell.length_b   1.000
_cell.length_c   1.000
_cell.angle_alpha   90.00
_cell.angle_beta   90.00
_cell.angle_gamma   90.00
#
_symmetry.space_group_name_H-M   'P 1'
#
loop_
_entity.id
_entity.type
_entity.pdbx_description
1 polymer ?
#
loop_
_entity_poly.entity_id
_entity_poly.type
_entity_poly.pdbx_seq_one_letter_code
_entity_poly.pdbx_strand_id
1 'polypeptide(L)' 'MNSRELYEQGNDYRRQGNWQEAINSYIQAIELDPDSPAVEAKAMLDDILNYYHKDAYNP' A
#
# COMPACT_ATOMS: atom_id res chain seq x y z
N MET A 1 13.51 11.73 -0.58
CA MET A 1 12.44 11.16 0.25
C MET A 1 13.05 10.08 1.14
N ASN A 2 12.66 10.05 2.41
CA ASN A 2 12.96 8.94 3.32
C ASN A 2 11.76 7.98 3.41
N SER A 3 11.94 6.82 4.06
CA SER A 3 10.89 5.80 4.17
C SER A 3 9.59 6.35 4.78
N ARG A 4 9.68 7.22 5.80
CA ARG A 4 8.52 7.84 6.45
C ARG A 4 7.75 8.77 5.51
N GLU A 5 8.43 9.59 4.73
CA GLU A 5 7.78 10.48 3.74
C GLU A 5 7.01 9.67 2.69
N LEU A 6 7.61 8.57 2.20
CA LEU A 6 6.97 7.66 1.25
C LEU A 6 5.77 6.92 1.87
N TYR A 7 5.87 6.52 3.14
CA TYR A 7 4.75 5.96 3.90
C TYR A 7 3.59 6.96 4.04
N GLU A 8 3.89 8.22 4.36
CA GLU A 8 2.88 9.28 4.46
C GLU A 8 2.24 9.56 3.09
N GLN A 9 3.03 9.62 2.02
CA GLN A 9 2.54 9.76 0.65
C GLN A 9 1.62 8.59 0.23
N GLY A 10 2.01 7.35 0.54
CA GLY A 10 1.18 6.18 0.29
C GLY A 10 -0.15 6.24 1.03
N ASN A 11 -0.15 6.76 2.25
CA ASN A 11 -1.37 6.98 3.02
C ASN A 11 -2.27 8.05 2.40
N ASP A 12 -1.70 9.10 1.82
CA ASP A 12 -2.48 10.13 1.13
C ASP A 12 -3.10 9.61 -0.16
N TYR A 13 -2.37 8.80 -0.95
CA TYR A 13 -2.95 8.11 -2.10
C TYR A 13 -4.06 7.14 -1.68
N ARG A 14 -3.84 6.40 -0.60
CA ARG A 14 -4.84 5.48 -0.03
C ARG A 14 -6.14 6.21 0.33
N ARG A 15 -6.05 7.38 0.98
CA ARG A 15 -7.22 8.21 1.34
C ARG A 15 -7.96 8.74 0.11
N GLN A 16 -7.24 8.98 -0.98
CA GLN A 16 -7.82 9.40 -2.26
C GLN A 16 -8.42 8.24 -3.08
N GLY A 17 -8.28 6.99 -2.62
CA GLY A 17 -8.69 5.80 -3.38
C GLY A 17 -7.74 5.41 -4.50
N ASN A 18 -6.56 6.02 -4.56
CA ASN A 18 -5.52 5.70 -5.54
C ASN A 18 -4.68 4.52 -5.04
N TRP A 19 -5.28 3.32 -5.02
CA TRP A 19 -4.70 2.13 -4.40
C TRP A 19 -3.36 1.70 -5.01
N GLN A 20 -3.22 1.80 -6.34
CA GLN A 20 -1.98 1.44 -7.02
C GLN A 20 -0.82 2.36 -6.64
N GLU A 21 -1.06 3.68 -6.61
CA GLU A 21 -0.04 4.65 -6.21
C GLU A 21 0.31 4.52 -4.74
N ALA A 22 -0.68 4.20 -3.88
CA ALA A 22 -0.43 3.88 -2.48
C ALA A 22 0.54 2.69 -2.32
N ILE A 23 0.29 1.59 -3.04
CA ILE A 23 1.16 0.42 -3.03
C ILE A 23 2.57 0.76 -3.55
N ASN A 24 2.67 1.53 -4.64
CA ASN A 24 3.95 1.95 -5.20
C ASN A 24 4.78 2.79 -4.20
N SER A 25 4.13 3.70 -3.46
CA SER A 25 4.78 4.48 -2.40
C SER A 25 5.22 3.59 -1.23
N TYR A 26 4.39 2.63 -0.81
CA TYR A 26 4.78 1.70 0.27
C TYR A 26 5.94 0.80 -0.14
N ILE A 27 5.99 0.31 -1.38
CA ILE A 27 7.13 -0.49 -1.87
C ILE A 27 8.43 0.31 -1.76
N GLN A 28 8.45 1.55 -2.24
CA GLN A 28 9.63 2.41 -2.15
C GLN A 28 10.02 2.68 -0.68
N ALA A 29 9.06 2.83 0.23
CA ALA A 29 9.33 3.01 1.65
C ALA A 29 10.00 1.76 2.26
N ILE A 30 9.55 0.56 1.88
CA ILE A 30 10.11 -0.73 2.32
C ILE A 30 11.51 -0.96 1.75
N GLU A 31 11.76 -0.56 0.50
CA GLU A 31 13.08 -0.64 -0.12
C GLU A 31 14.12 0.23 0.61
N LEU A 32 13.70 1.37 1.18
CA LEU A 32 14.57 2.23 1.98
C LEU A 32 14.72 1.75 3.43
N ASP A 33 13.64 1.25 4.02
CA ASP A 33 13.61 0.74 5.39
C ASP A 33 12.64 -0.46 5.48
N PRO A 34 13.18 -1.68 5.49
CA PRO A 34 12.39 -2.91 5.59
C PRO A 34 11.61 -3.05 6.90
N ASP A 35 11.98 -2.30 7.94
CA ASP A 35 11.30 -2.31 9.25
C ASP A 35 10.28 -1.17 9.39
N SER A 36 10.04 -0.42 8.31
CA SER A 36 9.11 0.71 8.30
C SER A 36 7.63 0.28 8.41
N PRO A 37 6.74 1.16 8.88
CA PRO A 37 5.29 0.89 8.93
C PRO A 37 4.64 0.61 7.56
N ALA A 38 5.35 0.86 6.47
CA ALA A 38 4.87 0.62 5.12
C ALA A 38 4.67 -0.86 4.80
N VAL A 39 5.39 -1.78 5.47
CA VAL A 39 5.19 -3.23 5.32
C VAL A 39 3.76 -3.61 5.65
N GLU A 40 3.31 -3.23 6.85
CA GLU A 40 1.97 -3.54 7.35
C GLU A 40 0.88 -2.82 6.54
N ALA A 41 1.14 -1.56 6.14
CA ALA A 41 0.18 -0.82 5.31
C ALA A 41 0.00 -1.42 3.91
N LYS A 42 1.08 -1.90 3.29
CA LYS A 42 1.02 -2.62 2.02
C LYS A 42 0.26 -3.95 2.19
N ALA A 43 0.59 -4.73 3.21
CA ALA A 43 -0.09 -6.01 3.48
C ALA A 43 -1.59 -5.82 3.67
N MET A 44 -2.01 -4.80 4.42
CA MET A 44 -3.42 -4.45 4.58
C MET A 44 -4.09 -4.10 3.25
N LEU A 45 -3.42 -3.34 2.37
CA LEU A 45 -3.97 -3.01 1.05
C LEU A 45 -4.09 -4.25 0.16
N ASP A 46 -3.08 -5.11 0.16
CA ASP A 46 -3.10 -6.36 -0.59
C ASP A 46 -4.28 -7.24 -0.15
N ASP A 47 -4.54 -7.35 1.16
CA ASP A 47 -5.68 -8.09 1.71
C ASP A 47 -7.03 -7.50 1.28
N ILE A 48 -7.16 -6.16 1.35
CA ILE A 48 -8.38 -5.46 0.92
C ILE A 48 -8.65 -5.70 -0.57
N LEU A 49 -7.62 -5.52 -1.42
CA LEU A 49 -7.76 -5.72 -2.85
C LEU A 49 -8.02 -7.19 -3.19
N ASN A 50 -7.36 -8.12 -2.51
CA ASN A 50 -7.62 -9.55 -2.68
C ASN A 50 -9.06 -9.92 -2.31
N TYR A 51 -9.64 -9.31 -1.26
CA TYR A 51 -11.05 -9.51 -0.91
C TYR A 51 -11.98 -9.04 -2.03
N TYR A 52 -11.80 -7.80 -2.51
CA TYR A 52 -12.61 -7.26 -3.60
C TYR A 52 -12.43 -7.99 -4.94
N HIS A 53 -11.21 -8.45 -5.23
CA HIS A 53 -10.89 -9.11 -6.49
C HIS A 53 -11.26 -10.61 -6.49
N LYS A 54 -11.32 -11.27 -5.32
CA LYS A 54 -11.87 -12.63 -5.21
C LYS A 54 -13.36 -12.67 -5.54
N ASP A 55 -14.12 -11.66 -5.12
CA ASP A 55 -15.54 -11.56 -5.46
C ASP A 55 -15.77 -11.27 -6.95
N ALA A 56 -14.79 -10.70 -7.66
CA ALA A 56 -14.85 -10.50 -9.11
C ALA A 56 -14.64 -11.79 -9.93
N TYR A 57 -14.18 -12.88 -9.30
CA TYR A 57 -13.83 -14.16 -9.95
C TYR A 57 -14.59 -15.37 -9.38
N ASN A 58 -15.72 -15.15 -8.70
CA ASN A 58 -16.60 -16.25 -8.30
C ASN A 58 -17.87 -16.27 -9.19
N PRO A 59 -17.87 -17.03 -10.31
CA PRO A 59 -19.06 -17.22 -11.16
C PRO A 59 -20.20 -17.97 -10.44
#